data_AF-A0AAV4ELX9-F1
#
_entry.id   AF-A0AAV4ELX9-F1
#
_cell.length_a   1.000
_cell.length_b   1.000
_cell.length_c   1.000
_cell.angle_alpha   90.00
_cell.angle_beta   90.00
_cell.angle_gamma   90.00
#
_symmetry.space_group_name_H-M   'P 1'
#
loop_
_entity.id
_entity.type
_entity.pdbx_description
1 polymer ?
#
loop_
_entity_poly.entity_id
_entity_poly.type
_entity_poly.pdbx_seq_one_letter_code
_entity_poly.pdbx_strand_id
1 'polypeptide(L)'
;MQERRIAKSKGQHHEDYKKKAREVKQIIRRNKKKYIEDKCEQIENNFSKNRSRDAYNIIKSLTKTFQPKSVVIKDENGNVLTESRQILDR
;
A
#
# COMPACT_ATOMS: atom_id res chain seq x y z
N MET A 1 -4.07 -15.47 30.33
CA MET A 1 -3.51 -14.10 30.11
C MET A 1 -2.00 -14.01 30.41
N GLN A 2 -1.49 -14.70 31.45
CA GLN A 2 -0.05 -14.71 31.79
C GLN A 2 0.84 -15.40 30.74
N GLU A 3 0.39 -16.49 30.12
CA GLU A 3 1.17 -17.23 29.11
C GLU A 3 1.57 -16.36 27.90
N ARG A 4 0.67 -15.48 27.44
CA ARG A 4 0.92 -14.54 26.34
C ARG A 4 1.96 -13.49 26.69
N ARG A 5 2.07 -13.09 27.97
CA ARG A 5 3.12 -12.17 28.48
C ARG A 5 4.46 -12.87 28.55
N ILE A 6 4.50 -14.13 29.00
CA ILE A 6 5.72 -14.94 29.09
C ILE A 6 6.29 -15.25 27.69
N ALA A 7 5.44 -15.59 26.73
CA ALA A 7 5.86 -15.81 25.33
C ALA A 7 6.44 -14.54 24.68
N LYS A 8 5.91 -13.36 25.03
CA LYS A 8 6.41 -12.06 24.54
C LYS A 8 7.74 -11.67 25.21
N SER A 9 7.97 -12.08 26.47
CA SER A 9 9.22 -11.79 27.20
C SER A 9 10.37 -12.76 26.84
N LYS A 10 10.07 -13.97 26.38
CA LYS A 10 11.09 -15.00 26.03
C LYS A 10 11.82 -14.77 24.69
N GLY A 11 11.46 -13.76 23.89
CA GLY A 11 12.21 -13.34 22.69
C GLY A 11 12.30 -14.33 21.52
N GLN A 12 12.05 -15.63 21.73
CA GLN A 12 12.20 -16.68 20.71
C GLN A 12 11.20 -16.56 19.55
N HIS A 13 9.96 -16.14 19.81
CA HIS A 13 9.00 -15.83 18.73
C HIS A 13 9.35 -14.56 17.94
N HIS A 14 10.27 -13.72 18.42
CA HIS A 14 10.63 -12.46 17.80
C HIS A 14 11.60 -12.64 16.63
N GLU A 15 12.59 -13.51 16.77
CA GLU A 15 13.62 -13.71 15.75
C GLU A 15 13.08 -14.45 14.51
N ASP A 16 12.28 -15.50 14.71
CA ASP A 16 11.60 -16.17 13.58
C ASP A 16 10.63 -15.24 12.86
N TYR A 17 9.89 -14.41 13.61
CA TYR A 17 9.02 -13.39 13.02
C TYR A 17 9.82 -12.34 12.25
N LYS A 18 10.94 -11.84 12.80
CA LYS A 18 11.83 -10.90 12.10
C LYS A 18 12.39 -11.50 10.82
N LYS A 19 12.83 -12.77 10.86
CA LYS A 19 13.35 -13.48 9.71
C LYS A 19 12.29 -13.57 8.61
N LYS A 20 11.08 -14.03 8.94
CA LYS A 20 9.95 -14.08 8.01
C LYS A 20 9.58 -12.69 7.47
N ALA A 21 9.55 -11.67 8.32
CA ALA A 21 9.27 -10.30 7.90
C ALA A 21 10.35 -9.74 6.96
N ARG A 22 11.62 -10.11 7.17
CA ARG A 22 12.73 -9.74 6.28
C ARG A 22 12.60 -10.42 4.91
N GLU A 23 12.27 -11.71 4.90
CA GLU A 23 12.03 -12.48 3.67
C GLU A 23 10.88 -11.87 2.87
N VAL A 24 9.73 -11.60 3.52
CA VAL A 24 8.58 -10.94 2.89
C VAL A 24 8.98 -9.58 2.31
N LYS A 25 9.71 -8.75 3.06
CA LYS A 25 10.20 -7.45 2.55
C LYS A 25 11.13 -7.61 1.35
N GLN A 26 11.99 -8.62 1.33
CA GLN A 26 12.85 -8.89 0.17
C GLN A 26 12.05 -9.29 -1.06
N ILE A 27 11.06 -10.17 -0.91
CA ILE A 27 10.16 -10.58 -2.00
C ILE A 27 9.39 -9.38 -2.54
N ILE A 28 8.80 -8.56 -1.67
CA ILE A 28 8.09 -7.34 -2.07
C ILE A 28 9.01 -6.39 -2.85
N ARG A 29 10.25 -6.18 -2.39
CA ARG A 29 11.21 -5.33 -3.10
C ARG A 29 11.56 -5.87 -4.48
N ARG A 30 11.82 -7.17 -4.61
CA ARG A 30 12.10 -7.82 -5.90
C ARG A 30 10.91 -7.73 -6.84
N ASN A 31 9.72 -8.04 -6.37
CA ASN A 31 8.49 -7.94 -7.16
C ASN A 31 8.20 -6.50 -7.58
N LYS A 32 8.40 -5.52 -6.69
CA LYS A 32 8.28 -4.10 -7.04
C LYS A 32 9.27 -3.69 -8.13
N LYS A 33 10.53 -4.13 -8.02
CA LYS A 33 11.56 -3.86 -9.03
C LYS A 33 11.16 -4.45 -10.38
N LYS A 34 10.81 -5.74 -10.42
CA LYS A 34 10.36 -6.43 -11.63
C LYS A 34 9.13 -5.75 -12.25
N TYR A 35 8.14 -5.39 -11.44
CA TYR A 35 6.96 -4.67 -11.90
C TYR A 35 7.31 -3.34 -12.60
N ILE A 36 8.30 -2.60 -12.08
CA ILE A 36 8.75 -1.34 -12.71
C ILE A 36 9.50 -1.63 -14.01
N GLU A 37 10.39 -2.63 -14.02
CA GLU A 37 11.14 -3.04 -15.22
C GLU A 37 10.19 -3.47 -16.36
N ASP A 38 9.21 -4.33 -16.07
CA ASP A 38 8.19 -4.78 -17.02
C ASP A 38 7.39 -3.59 -17.60
N LYS A 39 7.19 -2.53 -16.81
CA LYS A 39 6.48 -1.32 -17.24
C LYS A 39 7.37 -0.41 -18.08
N CYS A 40 8.66 -0.31 -17.79
CA CYS A 40 9.63 0.39 -18.64
C CYS A 40 9.71 -0.26 -20.02
N GLU A 41 9.80 -1.59 -20.09
CA GLU A 41 9.80 -2.32 -21.37
C GLU A 41 8.52 -2.06 -22.18
N GLN A 42 7.35 -2.04 -21.51
CA GLN A 42 6.08 -1.68 -22.15
C GLN A 42 6.08 -0.25 -22.69
N ILE A 43 6.70 0.70 -21.99
CA ILE A 43 6.81 2.09 -22.44
C ILE A 43 7.70 2.17 -23.69
N GLU A 44 8.87 1.54 -23.67
CA GLU A 44 9.81 1.50 -24.80
C GLU A 44 9.17 0.88 -26.05
N ASN A 45 8.48 -0.24 -25.88
CA ASN A 45 7.75 -0.93 -26.97
C ASN A 45 6.58 -0.09 -27.52
N ASN A 46 5.92 0.72 -26.69
CA ASN A 46 4.88 1.63 -27.16
C ASN A 46 5.46 2.79 -27.96
N PHE A 47 6.59 3.36 -27.52
CA PHE A 47 7.28 4.41 -28.28
C PHE A 47 7.79 3.90 -29.63
N SER A 48 8.37 2.70 -29.68
CA SER A 48 8.82 2.10 -30.95
C SER A 48 7.68 1.86 -31.95
N LYS A 49 6.45 1.70 -31.45
CA LYS A 49 5.22 1.53 -32.25
C LYS A 49 4.46 2.84 -32.49
N ASN A 50 5.04 4.00 -32.20
CA ASN A 50 4.39 5.32 -32.29
C ASN A 50 3.10 5.45 -31.44
N ARG A 51 2.97 4.69 -30.35
CA ARG A 51 1.83 4.71 -29.42
C ARG A 51 2.11 5.59 -28.20
N SER A 52 2.45 6.86 -28.46
CA SER A 52 2.88 7.80 -27.41
C SER A 52 1.82 8.05 -26.33
N ARG A 53 0.53 7.96 -26.69
CA ARG A 53 -0.58 8.09 -25.72
C ARG A 53 -0.59 6.94 -24.70
N ASP A 54 -0.35 5.72 -25.16
CA ASP A 54 -0.33 4.53 -24.31
C ASP A 54 0.88 4.54 -23.38
N ALA A 55 2.05 4.91 -23.91
CA ALA A 55 3.26 5.14 -23.13
C ALA A 55 3.03 6.19 -22.02
N TYR A 56 2.42 7.33 -22.37
CA TYR A 56 2.11 8.38 -21.41
C TYR A 56 1.13 7.91 -20.32
N ASN A 57 0.11 7.13 -20.67
CA ASN A 57 -0.84 6.59 -19.69
C ASN A 57 -0.16 5.64 -18.69
N ILE A 58 0.79 4.82 -19.14
CA ILE A 58 1.58 3.96 -18.25
C ILE A 58 2.41 4.81 -17.29
N ILE A 59 3.15 5.81 -17.80
CA ILE A 59 3.94 6.74 -16.98
C ILE A 59 3.04 7.41 -15.94
N LYS A 60 1.90 7.97 -16.38
CA LYS A 60 0.93 8.61 -15.51
C LYS A 60 0.43 7.67 -14.42
N SER A 61 0.18 6.39 -14.73
CA SER A 61 -0.27 5.40 -13.75
C SER A 61 0.80 5.07 -12.70
N LEU A 62 2.09 5.09 -13.09
CA LEU A 62 3.21 4.80 -12.20
C LEU A 62 3.58 5.99 -11.30
N THR A 63 3.51 7.20 -11.83
CA THR A 63 3.90 8.43 -11.13
C THR A 63 2.76 9.03 -10.32
N LYS A 64 1.52 8.58 -10.53
CA LYS A 64 0.37 9.04 -9.76
C LYS A 64 0.60 8.76 -8.28
N THR A 65 0.59 9.83 -7.49
CA THR A 65 0.60 9.74 -6.04
C THR A 65 -0.72 9.15 -5.55
N PHE A 66 -0.64 8.30 -4.52
CA PHE A 66 -1.84 7.82 -3.86
C PHE A 66 -2.56 9.00 -3.22
N GLN A 67 -3.76 9.30 -3.73
CA GLN A 67 -4.65 10.26 -3.12
C GLN A 67 -5.72 9.49 -2.36
N PRO A 68 -5.66 9.47 -1.01
CA PRO A 68 -6.72 8.87 -0.23
C PRO A 68 -8.02 9.62 -0.53
N LYS A 69 -9.12 8.89 -0.72
CA LYS A 69 -10.44 9.52 -0.73
C LYS A 69 -10.68 10.08 0.66
N SER A 70 -11.01 11.37 0.77
CA SER A 70 -11.56 11.91 2.01
C SER A 70 -12.92 11.25 2.22
N VAL A 71 -12.99 10.32 3.17
CA VAL A 71 -14.28 9.78 3.60
C VAL A 71 -14.89 10.82 4.52
N VAL A 72 -15.83 11.60 3.98
CA VAL A 72 -16.65 12.52 4.76
C VAL A 72 -17.66 11.68 5.52
N ILE A 73 -17.51 11.60 6.84
CA ILE A 73 -18.44 10.89 7.71
C ILE A 73 -19.65 11.80 7.90
N LYS A 74 -20.85 11.32 7.55
CA LYS A 74 -22.11 12.05 7.70
C LYS A 74 -23.04 11.38 8.70
N ASP A 75 -23.82 12.15 9.45
CA ASP A 75 -24.91 11.63 10.30
C ASP A 75 -26.10 11.12 9.46
N GLU A 76 -27.15 10.60 10.13
CA GLU A 76 -28.40 10.15 9.48
C GLU A 76 -29.14 11.28 8.75
N ASN A 77 -28.89 12.54 9.13
CA ASN A 77 -29.47 13.74 8.53
C ASN A 77 -28.61 14.32 7.39
N GLY A 78 -27.45 13.72 7.09
CA GLY A 78 -26.53 14.15 6.03
C GLY A 78 -25.51 15.23 6.42
N ASN A 79 -25.44 15.64 7.68
CA ASN A 79 -24.48 16.62 8.18
C ASN A 79 -23.09 16.00 8.35
N VAL A 80 -22.04 16.77 8.01
CA VAL A 80 -20.65 16.32 8.14
C VAL A 80 -20.24 16.31 9.62
N LEU A 81 -19.83 15.14 10.10
CA LEU A 81 -19.27 14.97 11.43
C LEU A 81 -17.79 15.37 11.42
N THR A 82 -17.45 16.41 12.15
CA THR A 82 -16.08 16.94 12.25
C THR A 82 -15.42 16.63 13.60
N GLU A 83 -16.22 16.40 14.65
CA GLU A 83 -15.71 16.12 15.99
C GLU A 83 -15.61 14.61 16.29
N SER A 84 -14.54 14.21 16.98
CA SER A 84 -14.28 12.80 17.29
C SER A 84 -15.38 12.16 18.15
N ARG A 85 -16.02 12.93 19.04
CA ARG A 85 -17.13 12.43 19.88
C ARG A 85 -18.35 12.06 19.04
N GLN A 86 -18.72 12.92 18.09
CA GLN A 86 -19.85 12.69 17.19
C GLN A 86 -19.65 11.47 16.30
N ILE A 87 -18.40 11.16 15.92
CA ILE A 87 -18.05 9.98 15.12
C ILE A 87 -18.14 8.69 15.95
N LEU A 88 -17.84 8.77 17.26
CA LEU A 88 -17.88 7.64 18.19
C LEU A 88 -19.31 7.22 18.57
N ASP A 89 -20.23 8.18 18.60
CA ASP A 89 -21.62 8.00 19.04
C ASP A 89 -22.60 7.70 17.87
N ARG A 90 -22.08 7.38 16.68
CA ARG A 90 -22.86 6.92 15.53
C ARG A 90 -23.12 5.41 15.60
#